data_AF-A0A7C2A0U5-F1
#
_entry.id   AF-A0A7C2A0U5-F1
#
_cell.length_a   1.000
_cell.length_b   1.000
_cell.length_c   1.000
_cell.angle_alpha   90.00
_cell.angle_beta   90.00
_cell.angle_gamma   90.00
#
_symmetry.space_group_name_H-M   'P 1'
#
loop_
_entity.id
_entity.type
_entity.pdbx_description
1 polymer ?
#
loop_
_entity_poly.entity_id
_entity_poly.type
_entity_poly.pdbx_seq_one_letter_code
_entity_poly.pdbx_strand_id
1 'polypeptide(L)'
;MGLFTNDTALDNLLNRYTTCKQITINNTQPTGKTDATSTATMIGISTHLNFDALTNSTMSNGGRKLTVQITTDIAIPSSGVASHICLISSSTMFFVTQCTTRALTTADTATIPAWRIDVNDPTTG
;
A
#
# COMPACT_ATOMS: atom_id res chain seq x y z
N MET A 1 21.17 20.20 -1.49
CA MET A 1 20.41 19.52 -0.41
C MET A 1 19.23 20.41 -0.06
N GLY A 2 18.03 19.86 0.02
CA GLY A 2 16.83 20.63 0.40
C GLY A 2 16.81 20.88 1.90
N LEU A 3 16.54 22.12 2.32
CA LEU A 3 16.36 22.48 3.74
C LEU A 3 14.89 22.52 4.15
N PHE A 4 13.99 22.70 3.17
CA PHE A 4 12.57 22.87 3.40
C PHE A 4 11.79 22.38 2.19
N THR A 5 10.63 21.78 2.43
CA THR A 5 9.59 21.53 1.42
C THR A 5 8.27 21.88 2.06
N ASN A 6 7.39 22.55 1.32
CA ASN A 6 6.07 22.89 1.82
C ASN A 6 5.22 21.62 1.95
N ASP A 7 4.48 21.48 3.06
CA ASP A 7 3.56 20.38 3.33
C ASP A 7 2.62 20.05 2.16
N THR A 8 2.17 21.07 1.42
CA THR A 8 1.30 20.88 0.24
C THR A 8 1.96 20.03 -0.83
N ALA A 9 3.28 20.14 -1.00
CA ALA A 9 4.01 19.33 -1.97
C ALA A 9 4.07 17.85 -1.53
N LEU A 10 4.29 17.61 -0.24
CA LEU A 10 4.29 16.26 0.35
C LEU A 10 2.89 15.65 0.37
N ASP A 11 1.86 16.45 0.66
CA ASP A 11 0.46 16.05 0.55
C ASP A 11 0.09 15.70 -0.89
N ASN A 12 0.54 16.46 -1.88
CA ASN A 12 0.31 16.14 -3.29
C ASN A 12 0.94 14.82 -3.71
N LEU A 13 2.12 14.48 -3.16
CA LEU A 13 2.74 13.17 -3.35
C LEU A 13 1.85 12.08 -2.73
N LEU A 14 1.44 12.25 -1.47
CA LEU A 14 0.60 11.27 -0.79
C LEU A 14 -0.78 11.12 -1.45
N ASN A 15 -1.34 12.21 -1.99
CA ASN A 15 -2.60 12.21 -2.72
C ASN A 15 -2.54 11.38 -4.01
N ARG A 16 -1.35 11.01 -4.52
CA ARG A 16 -1.26 10.05 -5.61
C ARG A 16 -1.65 8.63 -5.18
N TYR A 17 -1.35 8.23 -3.95
CA TYR A 17 -1.72 6.91 -3.45
C TYR A 17 -3.24 6.75 -3.29
N THR A 18 -3.99 7.83 -3.01
CA THR A 18 -5.46 7.78 -2.85
C THR A 18 -6.20 7.43 -4.16
N THR A 19 -5.52 7.53 -5.30
CA THR A 19 -6.01 7.06 -6.60
C THR A 19 -6.01 5.55 -6.74
N CYS A 20 -5.30 4.82 -5.87
CA CYS A 20 -5.34 3.37 -5.81
C CYS A 20 -6.73 2.91 -5.36
N LYS A 21 -7.25 1.89 -6.04
CA LYS A 21 -8.56 1.28 -5.72
C LYS A 21 -8.46 -0.22 -5.51
N GLN A 22 -7.25 -0.77 -5.60
CA GLN A 22 -7.01 -2.19 -5.44
C GLN A 22 -5.81 -2.41 -4.52
N ILE A 23 -5.95 -3.40 -3.65
CA ILE A 23 -4.88 -3.93 -2.82
C ILE A 23 -4.72 -5.41 -3.13
N THR A 24 -3.48 -5.85 -3.29
CA THR A 24 -3.14 -7.24 -3.63
C THR A 24 -2.16 -7.79 -2.60
N ILE A 25 -2.25 -9.09 -2.36
CA ILE A 25 -1.31 -9.87 -1.55
C ILE A 25 -0.53 -10.75 -2.52
N ASN A 26 0.79 -10.67 -2.48
CA ASN A 26 1.67 -11.38 -3.41
C ASN A 26 2.66 -12.28 -2.67
N ASN A 27 3.10 -13.35 -3.35
CA ASN A 27 4.06 -14.32 -2.85
C ASN A 27 5.53 -13.88 -2.99
N THR A 28 5.78 -12.93 -3.90
CA THR A 28 7.07 -12.30 -4.18
C THR A 28 6.83 -10.82 -4.48
N GLN A 29 7.90 -10.02 -4.49
CA GLN A 29 7.81 -8.61 -4.86
C GLN A 29 7.44 -8.50 -6.36
N PRO A 30 6.29 -7.93 -6.71
CA PRO A 30 5.94 -7.74 -8.11
C PRO A 30 6.79 -6.63 -8.73
N THR A 31 7.05 -6.76 -10.02
CA THR A 31 7.82 -5.77 -10.81
C THR A 31 6.95 -4.67 -11.43
N GLY A 32 5.63 -4.84 -11.40
CA GLY A 32 4.66 -3.89 -11.95
C GLY A 32 3.23 -4.37 -11.79
N LYS A 33 2.26 -3.59 -12.29
CA LYS A 33 0.83 -3.90 -12.15
C LYS A 33 0.47 -5.27 -12.72
N THR A 34 0.90 -5.57 -13.95
CA THR A 34 0.56 -6.83 -14.63
C THR A 34 1.01 -8.05 -13.83
N ASP A 35 2.21 -7.96 -13.26
CA ASP A 35 2.79 -8.99 -12.41
C ASP A 35 2.01 -9.11 -11.09
N ALA A 36 1.71 -7.99 -10.44
CA ALA A 36 1.01 -7.96 -9.16
C ALA A 36 -0.42 -8.52 -9.21
N THR A 37 -1.07 -8.50 -10.37
CA THR A 37 -2.41 -9.07 -10.59
C THR A 37 -2.39 -10.42 -11.31
N SER A 38 -1.21 -10.94 -11.64
CA SER A 38 -1.05 -12.23 -12.32
C SER A 38 -1.29 -13.37 -11.33
N THR A 39 -1.86 -14.48 -11.81
CA THR A 39 -2.02 -15.72 -11.03
C THR A 39 -0.70 -16.33 -10.58
N ALA A 40 0.44 -15.92 -11.16
CA ALA A 40 1.76 -16.38 -10.77
C ALA A 40 2.23 -15.82 -9.42
N THR A 41 1.88 -14.55 -9.12
CA THR A 41 2.33 -13.90 -7.88
C THR A 41 1.20 -13.56 -6.92
N MET A 42 0.00 -13.29 -7.43
CA MET A 42 -1.15 -12.86 -6.64
C MET A 42 -1.76 -14.02 -5.87
N ILE A 43 -1.80 -13.89 -4.55
CA ILE A 43 -2.47 -14.78 -3.61
C ILE A 43 -3.85 -14.23 -3.26
N GLY A 44 -3.96 -12.92 -3.07
CA GLY A 44 -5.18 -12.26 -2.61
C GLY A 44 -5.42 -10.93 -3.31
N ILE A 45 -6.68 -10.54 -3.44
CA ILE A 45 -7.07 -9.27 -4.04
C ILE A 45 -8.32 -8.70 -3.38
N SER A 46 -8.33 -7.38 -3.20
CA SER A 46 -9.52 -6.64 -2.79
C SER A 46 -9.60 -5.30 -3.53
N THR A 47 -10.83 -4.89 -3.85
CA THR A 47 -11.18 -3.56 -4.38
C THR A 47 -11.65 -2.61 -3.28
N HIS A 48 -11.73 -3.08 -2.04
CA HIS A 48 -12.15 -2.29 -0.88
C HIS A 48 -10.91 -1.68 -0.21
N LEU A 49 -10.32 -0.70 -0.89
CA LEU A 49 -9.16 0.05 -0.41
C LEU A 49 -9.57 1.49 -0.09
N ASN A 50 -9.38 1.90 1.15
CA ASN A 50 -9.67 3.25 1.64
C ASN A 50 -8.45 3.87 2.33
N PHE A 51 -8.45 5.19 2.36
CA PHE A 51 -7.41 6.00 2.96
C PHE A 51 -8.02 7.08 3.85
N ASP A 52 -7.29 7.52 4.87
CA ASP A 52 -7.67 8.68 5.65
C ASP A 52 -7.48 9.99 4.87
N ALA A 53 -8.18 11.04 5.28
CA ALA A 53 -8.01 12.38 4.74
C ALA A 53 -6.62 12.95 5.10
N LEU A 54 -5.98 13.59 4.11
CA LEU A 54 -4.68 14.25 4.27
C LEU A 54 -4.71 15.50 5.18
N THR A 55 -5.88 15.92 5.67
CA THR A 55 -5.95 17.07 6.58
C THR A 55 -5.40 16.76 7.98
N ASN A 56 -5.28 15.48 8.35
CA ASN A 56 -4.74 15.00 9.63
C ASN A 56 -3.38 14.28 9.47
N SER A 57 -2.68 14.53 8.37
CA SER A 57 -1.50 13.79 7.93
C SER A 57 -0.16 14.29 8.51
N THR A 58 -0.11 15.15 9.51
CA THR A 58 1.19 15.59 10.05
C THR A 58 1.81 14.50 10.94
N MET A 59 3.09 14.23 10.76
CA MET A 59 3.86 13.36 11.66
C MET A 59 4.40 14.15 12.87
N SER A 60 4.65 13.47 13.98
CA SER A 60 5.10 14.09 15.24
C SER A 60 6.43 14.83 15.15
N ASN A 61 7.26 14.51 14.15
CA ASN A 61 8.62 15.02 13.98
C ASN A 61 8.78 15.88 12.71
N GLY A 62 7.68 16.33 12.10
CA GLY A 62 7.68 16.91 10.76
C GLY A 62 7.46 15.87 9.66
N GLY A 63 7.13 16.31 8.45
CA GLY A 63 6.71 15.46 7.33
C GLY A 63 5.21 15.11 7.34
N ARG A 64 4.81 14.31 6.34
CA ARG A 64 3.41 13.92 6.09
C ARG A 64 3.22 12.40 6.11
N LYS A 65 2.05 11.92 6.53
CA LYS A 65 1.65 10.51 6.59
C LYS A 65 0.30 10.28 5.91
N LEU A 66 0.14 9.14 5.25
CA LEU A 66 -1.14 8.68 4.75
C LEU A 66 -1.50 7.36 5.40
N THR A 67 -2.60 7.32 6.15
CA THR A 67 -3.13 6.06 6.68
C THR A 67 -3.84 5.32 5.56
N VAL A 68 -3.41 4.08 5.32
CA VAL A 68 -4.17 3.07 4.61
C VAL A 68 -5.08 2.40 5.62
N GLN A 69 -6.39 2.49 5.44
CA GLN A 69 -7.35 1.93 6.36
C GLN A 69 -7.31 0.40 6.32
N ILE A 70 -7.85 -0.24 7.35
CA ILE A 70 -7.98 -1.69 7.41
C ILE A 70 -8.76 -2.20 6.19
N THR A 71 -8.27 -3.29 5.59
CA THR A 71 -9.01 -4.03 4.56
C THR A 71 -9.27 -5.43 5.08
N THR A 72 -10.54 -5.73 5.36
CA THR A 72 -11.00 -7.06 5.76
C THR A 72 -11.49 -7.86 4.55
N ASP A 73 -11.78 -9.14 4.78
CA ASP A 73 -12.48 -10.00 3.82
C ASP A 73 -11.81 -10.07 2.44
N ILE A 74 -10.48 -10.01 2.41
CA ILE A 74 -9.70 -10.15 1.17
C ILE A 74 -9.80 -11.59 0.71
N ALA A 75 -10.40 -11.80 -0.46
CA ALA A 75 -10.54 -13.13 -1.04
C ALA A 75 -9.18 -13.70 -1.45
N ILE A 76 -8.96 -14.98 -1.14
CA ILE A 76 -7.76 -15.74 -1.51
C ILE A 76 -8.10 -16.71 -2.64
N PRO A 77 -7.95 -16.32 -3.93
CA PRO A 77 -8.19 -17.22 -5.07
C PRO A 77 -7.10 -18.28 -5.24
N SER A 78 -5.87 -18.04 -4.78
CA SER A 78 -4.74 -18.95 -4.96
C SER A 78 -4.02 -19.17 -3.64
N SER A 79 -3.66 -20.42 -3.37
CA SER A 79 -2.91 -20.78 -2.17
C SER A 79 -1.44 -20.37 -2.34
N GLY A 80 -0.82 -19.91 -1.26
CA GLY A 80 0.58 -19.49 -1.32
C GLY A 80 1.06 -18.87 -0.02
N VAL A 81 2.32 -18.46 -0.03
CA VAL A 81 2.96 -17.79 1.09
C VAL A 81 2.92 -16.29 0.84
N ALA A 82 2.05 -15.57 1.53
CA ALA A 82 1.97 -14.12 1.46
C ALA A 82 3.26 -13.50 2.01
N SER A 83 3.85 -12.56 1.26
CA SER A 83 5.07 -11.86 1.67
C SER A 83 5.04 -10.36 1.33
N HIS A 84 4.23 -9.95 0.36
CA HIS A 84 4.14 -8.56 -0.09
C HIS A 84 2.68 -8.11 -0.21
N ILE A 85 2.47 -6.81 -0.01
CA ILE A 85 1.20 -6.11 -0.20
C ILE A 85 1.43 -4.97 -1.18
N CYS A 86 0.60 -4.88 -2.22
CA CYS A 86 0.75 -3.86 -3.26
C CYS A 86 -0.50 -3.00 -3.40
N LEU A 87 -0.29 -1.68 -3.55
CA LEU A 87 -1.33 -0.71 -3.87
C LEU A 87 -1.34 -0.42 -5.37
N ILE A 88 -2.52 -0.62 -5.98
CA ILE A 88 -2.68 -0.59 -7.43
C ILE A 88 -3.80 0.39 -7.80
N SER A 89 -3.50 1.26 -8.76
CA SER A 89 -4.48 2.09 -9.46
C SER A 89 -5.01 1.40 -10.72
N SER A 90 -5.85 2.08 -11.50
CA SER A 90 -6.33 1.56 -12.78
C SER A 90 -5.20 1.19 -13.76
N SER A 91 -4.06 1.87 -13.73
CA SER A 91 -2.95 1.66 -14.68
C SER A 91 -1.61 1.31 -14.04
N THR A 92 -1.39 1.65 -12.77
CA THR A 92 -0.04 1.71 -12.19
C THR A 92 0.01 1.05 -10.81
N MET A 93 1.13 0.40 -10.51
CA MET A 93 1.47 -0.03 -9.15
C MET A 93 2.22 1.10 -8.46
N PHE A 94 1.66 1.64 -7.38
CA PHE A 94 2.20 2.82 -6.71
C PHE A 94 3.10 2.48 -5.52
N PHE A 95 2.81 1.39 -4.84
CA PHE A 95 3.47 1.07 -3.59
C PHE A 95 3.51 -0.43 -3.36
N VAL A 96 4.62 -0.90 -2.78
CA VAL A 96 4.79 -2.27 -2.32
C VAL A 96 5.37 -2.21 -0.91
N THR A 97 4.79 -2.97 0.00
CA THR A 97 5.34 -3.20 1.34
C THR A 97 5.44 -4.68 1.63
N GLN A 98 6.35 -5.04 2.52
CA GLN A 98 6.46 -6.40 3.02
C GLN A 98 5.42 -6.63 4.13
N CYS A 99 4.86 -7.82 4.17
CA CYS A 99 4.04 -8.28 5.28
C CYS A 99 4.72 -9.44 6.01
N THR A 100 4.25 -9.74 7.22
CA THR A 100 4.70 -10.94 7.92
C THR A 100 4.33 -12.16 7.11
N THR A 101 5.34 -12.99 6.82
CA THR A 101 5.19 -14.16 5.97
C THR A 101 4.15 -15.12 6.54
N ARG A 102 3.12 -15.45 5.75
CA ARG A 102 2.04 -16.34 6.19
C ARG A 102 1.53 -17.19 5.03
N ALA A 103 1.38 -18.50 5.27
CA ALA A 103 0.68 -19.38 4.35
C ALA A 103 -0.82 -19.08 4.38
N LEU A 104 -1.42 -18.90 3.21
CA LEU A 104 -2.84 -18.70 3.00
C LEU A 104 -3.35 -19.78 2.05
N THR A 105 -4.55 -20.30 2.31
CA THR A 105 -5.18 -21.30 1.46
C THR A 105 -6.35 -20.72 0.68
N THR A 106 -6.62 -21.32 -0.47
CA THR A 106 -7.72 -20.89 -1.35
C THR A 106 -9.05 -20.98 -0.60
N ALA A 107 -9.92 -20.00 -0.82
CA ALA A 107 -11.21 -19.81 -0.14
C ALA A 107 -11.13 -19.31 1.32
N ASP A 108 -9.93 -19.10 1.86
CA ASP A 108 -9.77 -18.29 3.08
C ASP A 108 -10.04 -16.80 2.80
N THR A 109 -10.19 -16.05 3.89
CA THR A 109 -10.10 -14.59 3.87
C THR A 109 -8.87 -14.11 4.62
N ALA A 110 -8.30 -12.99 4.15
CA ALA A 110 -7.25 -12.28 4.86
C ALA A 110 -7.72 -10.90 5.30
N THR A 111 -7.13 -10.41 6.38
CA THR A 111 -7.28 -9.03 6.84
C THR A 111 -5.92 -8.37 6.86
N ILE A 112 -5.81 -7.21 6.20
CA ILE A 112 -4.65 -6.34 6.28
C ILE A 112 -5.01 -5.23 7.29
N PRO A 113 -4.33 -5.16 8.46
CA PRO A 113 -4.58 -4.12 9.44
C PRO A 113 -4.26 -2.74 8.87
N ALA A 114 -4.81 -1.68 9.46
CA ALA A 114 -4.47 -0.33 9.07
C ALA A 114 -2.96 -0.06 9.25
N TRP A 115 -2.36 0.66 8.31
CA TRP A 115 -0.95 0.99 8.29
C TRP A 115 -0.75 2.37 7.67
N ARG A 116 0.48 2.89 7.69
CA ARG A 116 0.76 4.25 7.20
C ARG A 116 1.91 4.28 6.22
N ILE A 117 1.82 5.20 5.26
CA ILE A 117 2.91 5.61 4.37
C ILE A 117 3.43 6.95 4.88
N ASP A 118 4.68 6.99 5.29
CA ASP A 118 5.33 8.16 5.87
C ASP A 118 6.29 8.79 4.85
N VAL A 119 6.25 10.12 4.73
CA VAL A 119 7.15 10.91 3.89
C VAL A 119 7.77 12.00 4.74
N ASN A 120 9.08 11.87 4.97
CA ASN A 120 9.83 12.80 5.79
C ASN A 120 10.11 14.11 5.04
N ASP A 121 10.25 15.18 5.81
CA ASP A 121 10.80 16.43 5.32
C ASP A 121 12.25 16.23 4.84
N PRO A 122 12.72 17.03 3.87
CA PRO A 122 14.09 16.92 3.39
C PRO A 122 15.08 17.24 4.52
N THR A 123 16.09 16.39 4.68
CA THR A 123 17.17 16.59 5.64
C THR A 123 18.51 16.77 4.92
N THR A 124 19.40 17.54 5.52
CA THR A 124 20.81 17.53 5.13
C THR A 124 21.45 16.26 5.69
N GLY A 125 21.84 15.34 4.82
CA GLY A 125 22.62 14.15 5.18
C GLY A 125 24.03 14.48 5.63
#